data_AF-A0AAP1RH30-F1
#
_entry.id   AF-A0AAP1RH30-F1
#
_cell.length_a   1.000
_cell.length_b   1.000
_cell.length_c   1.000
_cell.angle_alpha   90.00
_cell.angle_beta   90.00
_cell.angle_gamma   90.00
#
_symmetry.space_group_name_H-M   'P 1'
#
loop_
_entity.id
_entity.type
_entity.pdbx_description
1 polymer ?
#
loop_
_entity_poly.entity_id
_entity_poly.type
_entity_poly.pdbx_seq_one_letter_code
_entity_poly.pdbx_strand_id
1 'polypeptide(L)'
;MKTYTVSVKHYLNTTLKPSVVDGKLYYPVYLMINAKRKTSRIKSLVFLNNYTVEQFKEKNECIKEKIVFEIGIIERILRLTVRELKEYNTTFFNAYTNFCFDAVITMVDIDKYCYKWDGLNFKFLNSLFLKDLSSGKKSLRILDFFSNEIQKDVNKELKKQIENNKLSYSATEVLNDFNKMVFYDLLEYFNFYLKGSKKTRELVYKYDLSYIKFHGQKDILSKYNIVFLKNK
;
A
#
# COMPACT_ATOMS: atom_id res chain seq x y z
N MET A 1 13.55 17.55 -2.73
CA MET A 1 12.69 17.13 -1.59
C MET A 1 13.56 16.39 -0.58
N LYS A 2 13.65 16.81 0.69
CA LYS A 2 14.48 16.11 1.69
C LYS A 2 13.99 14.66 1.85
N THR A 3 14.84 13.69 1.51
CA THR A 3 14.62 12.27 1.78
C THR A 3 14.63 12.08 3.29
N TYR A 4 13.47 11.76 3.87
CA TYR A 4 13.40 11.38 5.28
C TYR A 4 13.65 9.88 5.39
N THR A 5 14.45 9.49 6.38
CA THR A 5 14.73 8.09 6.68
C THR A 5 13.47 7.45 7.25
N VAL A 6 13.02 6.39 6.60
CA VAL A 6 12.01 5.47 7.11
C VAL A 6 12.75 4.25 7.62
N SER A 7 12.37 3.75 8.79
CA SER A 7 12.78 2.41 9.24
C SER A 7 11.57 1.64 9.72
N VAL A 8 11.48 0.38 9.28
CA VAL A 8 10.44 -0.56 9.68
C VAL A 8 11.16 -1.79 10.25
N LYS A 9 10.81 -2.18 11.47
CA LYS A 9 11.41 -3.34 12.15
C LYS A 9 10.35 -4.18 12.81
N HIS A 10 10.37 -5.49 12.57
CA HIS A 10 9.53 -6.43 13.30
C HIS A 10 10.10 -6.75 14.68
N TYR A 11 9.22 -6.96 15.64
CA TYR A 11 9.57 -7.44 16.97
C TYR A 11 8.42 -8.26 17.57
N LEU A 12 8.73 -9.20 18.47
CA LEU A 12 7.71 -9.84 19.30
C LEU A 12 7.33 -8.91 20.44
N ASN A 13 6.03 -8.69 20.62
CA ASN A 13 5.54 -7.88 21.72
C ASN A 13 5.40 -8.73 22.99
N THR A 14 6.51 -8.91 23.70
CA THR A 14 6.57 -9.69 24.95
C THR A 14 5.94 -8.99 26.15
N THR A 15 5.51 -7.74 26.00
CA THR A 15 4.80 -6.99 27.06
C THR A 15 3.31 -7.34 27.11
N LEU A 16 2.76 -7.92 26.04
CA LEU A 16 1.37 -8.39 26.01
C LEU A 16 1.26 -9.78 26.62
N LYS A 17 0.10 -10.08 27.21
CA LYS A 17 -0.20 -11.39 27.76
C LYS A 17 -0.02 -12.47 26.68
N PRO A 18 0.88 -13.46 26.88
CA PRO A 18 1.10 -14.51 25.90
C PRO A 18 -0.07 -15.50 25.84
N SER A 19 -0.18 -16.18 24.72
CA SER A 19 -0.93 -17.44 24.63
C SER A 19 -0.03 -18.58 25.08
N VAL A 20 -0.57 -19.53 25.85
CA VAL A 20 0.17 -20.70 26.33
C VAL A 20 -0.33 -21.93 25.58
N VAL A 21 0.57 -22.64 24.90
CA VAL A 21 0.29 -23.91 24.21
C VAL A 21 1.42 -24.87 24.56
N ASP A 22 1.09 -26.03 25.13
CA ASP A 22 2.05 -27.05 25.58
C ASP A 22 3.20 -26.50 26.43
N GLY A 23 2.86 -25.59 27.36
CA GLY A 23 3.83 -24.94 28.26
C GLY A 23 4.72 -23.88 27.61
N LYS A 24 4.59 -23.65 26.29
CA LYS A 24 5.36 -22.62 25.56
C LYS A 24 4.57 -21.31 25.46
N LEU A 25 5.29 -20.19 25.53
CA LEU A 25 4.74 -18.84 25.47
C LEU A 25 4.78 -18.30 24.04
N TYR A 26 3.63 -17.89 23.53
CA TYR A 26 3.47 -17.35 22.19
C TYR A 26 3.04 -15.89 22.24
N TYR A 27 3.76 -15.04 21.51
CA TYR A 27 3.56 -13.60 21.48
C TYR A 27 3.21 -13.09 20.08
N PRO A 28 2.41 -12.02 19.98
CA PRO A 28 2.10 -11.41 18.69
C PRO A 28 3.30 -10.64 18.13
N VAL A 29 3.43 -10.64 16.80
CA VAL A 29 4.46 -9.86 16.09
C VAL A 29 3.92 -8.47 15.78
N TYR A 30 4.76 -7.46 16.03
CA TYR A 30 4.48 -6.05 15.77
C TYR A 30 5.56 -5.45 14.86
N LEU A 31 5.22 -4.36 14.17
CA LEU A 31 6.17 -3.50 13.48
C LEU A 31 6.37 -2.23 14.28
N MET A 32 7.64 -1.85 14.45
CA MET A 32 8.05 -0.53 14.88
C MET A 32 8.43 0.28 13.64
N ILE A 33 7.76 1.41 13.45
CA ILE A 33 7.91 2.27 12.27
C ILE A 33 8.38 3.64 12.74
N ASN A 34 9.57 4.05 12.29
CA ASN A 34 10.10 5.39 12.55
C ASN A 34 10.10 6.21 11.25
N ALA A 35 9.43 7.35 11.28
CA ALA A 35 9.39 8.30 10.18
C ALA A 35 9.23 9.73 10.72
N LYS A 36 9.89 10.71 10.10
CA LYS A 36 9.82 12.14 10.51
C LYS A 36 9.94 12.36 12.04
N ARG A 37 10.88 11.67 12.69
CA ARG A 37 11.13 11.73 14.15
C ARG A 37 9.97 11.25 15.04
N LYS A 38 8.97 10.57 14.49
CA LYS A 38 7.91 9.91 15.26
C LYS A 38 8.02 8.40 15.11
N THR A 39 7.64 7.69 16.17
CA THR A 39 7.58 6.23 16.21
C THR A 39 6.13 5.80 16.31
N SER A 40 5.72 4.82 15.50
CA SER A 40 4.47 4.10 15.68
C SER A 40 4.74 2.61 15.85
N ARG A 41 3.76 1.93 16.46
CA ARG A 41 3.73 0.49 16.61
C ARG A 41 2.41 -0.01 16.06
N ILE A 42 2.47 -0.95 15.12
CA ILE A 42 1.29 -1.61 14.57
C ILE A 42 1.46 -3.12 14.68
N LYS A 43 0.35 -3.84 14.87
CA LYS A 43 0.38 -5.30 14.79
C LYS A 43 0.73 -5.69 13.35
N SER A 44 1.52 -6.74 13.17
CA SER A 44 1.80 -7.27 11.84
C SER A 44 0.52 -7.80 11.19
N LEU A 45 0.44 -7.56 9.89
CA LEU A 45 -0.64 -7.97 9.01
C LEU A 45 -0.37 -9.31 8.33
N VAL A 46 0.90 -9.73 8.21
CA VAL A 46 1.27 -11.06 7.65
C VAL A 46 1.59 -12.11 8.70
N PHE A 47 1.98 -11.70 9.91
CA PHE A 47 2.15 -12.61 11.05
C PHE A 47 0.82 -12.73 11.83
N LEU A 48 -0.10 -13.52 11.27
CA LEU A 48 -1.44 -13.72 11.85
C LEU A 48 -1.41 -14.54 13.15
N ASN A 49 -0.46 -15.47 13.25
CA ASN A 49 -0.27 -16.32 14.41
C ASN A 49 0.71 -15.69 15.42
N ASN A 50 0.61 -16.13 16.66
CA ASN A 50 1.61 -15.80 17.68
C ASN A 50 2.84 -16.74 17.52
N TYR A 51 3.99 -16.28 17.97
CA TYR A 51 5.28 -16.97 17.82
C TYR A 51 6.01 -17.04 19.16
N THR A 52 6.78 -18.11 19.37
CA THR A 52 7.75 -18.14 20.47
C THR A 52 8.98 -17.29 20.15
N VAL A 53 9.78 -16.99 21.17
CA VAL A 53 11.02 -16.21 21.01
C VAL A 53 12.02 -16.94 20.13
N GLU A 54 12.12 -18.26 20.28
CA GLU A 54 13.03 -19.13 19.52
C GLU A 54 12.65 -19.11 18.04
N GLN A 55 11.38 -19.38 17.73
CA GLN A 55 10.86 -19.38 16.36
C GLN A 55 11.15 -18.06 15.64
N PHE A 56 10.93 -16.93 16.32
CA PHE A 56 11.12 -15.61 15.73
C PHE A 56 12.60 -15.21 15.60
N LYS A 57 13.47 -15.65 16.53
CA LYS A 57 14.92 -15.35 16.51
C LYS A 57 15.66 -16.15 15.44
N GLU A 58 15.31 -17.42 15.27
CA GLU A 58 15.94 -18.30 14.27
C GLU A 58 15.75 -17.76 12.85
N LYS A 59 14.71 -16.94 12.63
CA LYS A 59 14.40 -16.29 11.33
C LYS A 59 14.62 -17.26 10.18
N ASN A 60 13.94 -18.39 10.21
CA ASN A 60 13.95 -19.30 9.08
C ASN A 60 13.53 -18.56 7.79
N GLU A 61 13.81 -19.14 6.63
CA GLU A 61 13.60 -18.48 5.33
C GLU A 61 12.18 -17.92 5.19
N CYS A 62 11.16 -18.69 5.60
CA CYS A 62 9.76 -18.28 5.60
C CYS A 62 9.50 -17.00 6.44
N ILE A 63 10.09 -16.89 7.63
CA ILE A 63 9.97 -15.69 8.48
C ILE A 63 10.68 -14.50 7.83
N LYS A 64 11.88 -14.70 7.26
CA LYS A 64 12.61 -13.64 6.56
C LYS A 64 11.82 -13.11 5.37
N GLU A 65 11.25 -13.99 4.56
CA GLU A 65 10.43 -13.62 3.40
C GLU A 65 9.21 -12.80 3.83
N LYS A 66 8.48 -13.23 4.86
CA LYS A 66 7.34 -12.47 5.41
C LYS A 66 7.75 -11.09 5.92
N ILE A 67 8.88 -11.00 6.61
CA ILE A 67 9.44 -9.72 7.10
C ILE A 67 9.74 -8.80 5.91
N VAL A 68 10.48 -9.28 4.90
CA VAL A 68 10.88 -8.48 3.73
C VAL A 68 9.66 -8.04 2.93
N PHE A 69 8.69 -8.94 2.75
CA PHE A 69 7.43 -8.67 2.08
C PHE A 69 6.68 -7.53 2.78
N GLU A 70 6.46 -7.63 4.09
CA GLU A 70 5.70 -6.62 4.84
C GLU A 70 6.45 -5.29 4.94
N ILE A 71 7.77 -5.29 5.18
CA ILE A 71 8.58 -4.07 5.19
C ILE A 71 8.40 -3.32 3.86
N GLY A 72 8.50 -4.01 2.72
CA GLY A 72 8.38 -3.39 1.40
C GLY A 72 7.02 -2.71 1.20
N ILE A 73 5.94 -3.36 1.64
CA ILE A 73 4.58 -2.81 1.54
C ILE A 73 4.41 -1.60 2.46
N ILE A 74 4.78 -1.74 3.74
CA ILE A 74 4.65 -0.70 4.75
C ILE A 74 5.46 0.54 4.37
N GLU A 75 6.69 0.38 3.88
CA GLU A 75 7.48 1.51 3.41
C GLU A 75 6.85 2.23 2.23
N ARG A 76 6.25 1.50 1.28
CA ARG A 76 5.62 2.08 0.10
C ARG A 76 4.36 2.87 0.47
N ILE A 77 3.48 2.29 1.29
CA ILE A 77 2.29 2.97 1.83
C ILE A 77 2.72 4.20 2.65
N LEU A 78 3.71 4.06 3.52
CA LEU A 78 4.20 5.16 4.36
C LEU A 78 4.76 6.31 3.52
N ARG A 79 5.56 6.00 2.49
CA ARG A 79 6.11 7.02 1.59
C ARG A 79 5.01 7.76 0.84
N LEU A 80 3.97 7.07 0.37
CA LEU A 80 2.81 7.68 -0.28
C LEU A 80 2.07 8.59 0.70
N THR A 81 1.61 8.06 1.83
CA THR A 81 0.86 8.83 2.84
C THR A 81 1.60 10.10 3.26
N VAL A 82 2.89 10.02 3.60
CA VAL A 82 3.67 11.18 4.05
C VAL A 82 3.96 12.17 2.92
N ARG A 83 4.08 11.69 1.68
CA ARG A 83 4.24 12.56 0.49
C ARG A 83 2.96 13.33 0.21
N GLU A 84 1.82 12.68 0.29
CA GLU A 84 0.53 13.27 -0.10
C GLU A 84 -0.06 14.13 1.02
N LEU A 85 0.01 13.67 2.28
CA LEU A 85 -0.44 14.46 3.43
C LEU A 85 0.58 15.51 3.89
N LYS A 86 1.80 15.50 3.33
CA LYS A 86 2.95 16.35 3.72
C LYS A 86 3.40 16.21 5.19
N GLU A 87 2.79 15.33 5.98
CA GLU A 87 3.16 15.04 7.36
C GLU A 87 3.12 13.54 7.66
N TYR A 88 3.69 13.15 8.81
CA TYR A 88 3.49 11.79 9.33
C TYR A 88 2.54 11.84 10.54
N ASN A 89 1.33 11.33 10.32
CA ASN A 89 0.29 11.15 11.32
C ASN A 89 0.12 9.65 11.58
N THR A 90 0.48 9.23 12.79
CA THR A 90 0.48 7.82 13.18
C THR A 90 -0.93 7.24 13.21
N THR A 91 -1.93 8.01 13.66
CA THR A 91 -3.34 7.58 13.68
C THR A 91 -3.87 7.39 12.26
N PHE A 92 -3.59 8.34 11.36
CA PHE A 92 -3.94 8.19 9.94
C PHE A 92 -3.26 6.98 9.33
N PHE A 93 -1.94 6.87 9.48
CA PHE A 93 -1.15 5.82 8.87
C PHE A 93 -1.60 4.42 9.33
N ASN A 94 -1.84 4.25 10.63
CA ASN A 94 -2.32 3.00 11.19
C ASN A 94 -3.71 2.64 10.66
N ALA A 95 -4.64 3.60 10.65
CA ALA A 95 -5.98 3.38 10.13
C ALA A 95 -5.96 3.05 8.63
N TYR A 96 -5.18 3.79 7.84
CA TYR A 96 -5.07 3.58 6.39
C TYR A 96 -4.41 2.24 6.06
N THR A 97 -3.36 1.86 6.79
CA THR A 97 -2.68 0.57 6.61
C THR A 97 -3.59 -0.60 6.93
N ASN A 98 -4.38 -0.51 8.01
CA ASN A 98 -5.39 -1.51 8.35
C ASN A 98 -6.50 -1.56 7.30
N PHE A 99 -6.96 -0.41 6.80
CA PHE A 99 -7.92 -0.37 5.70
C PHE A 99 -7.38 -1.06 4.43
N CYS A 100 -6.12 -0.80 4.06
CA CYS A 100 -5.46 -1.45 2.93
C CYS A 100 -5.33 -2.96 3.07
N PHE A 101 -5.34 -3.51 4.29
CA PHE A 101 -5.29 -4.96 4.53
C PHE A 101 -6.52 -5.68 3.97
N ASP A 102 -7.69 -5.09 4.15
CA ASP A 102 -8.97 -5.63 3.70
C ASP A 102 -9.38 -5.11 2.31
N ALA A 103 -8.80 -3.98 1.88
CA ALA A 103 -9.10 -3.39 0.58
C ALA A 103 -8.62 -4.27 -0.57
N VAL A 104 -9.41 -4.28 -1.64
CA VAL A 104 -9.15 -5.04 -2.86
C VAL A 104 -8.95 -4.10 -4.04
N ILE A 105 -8.17 -4.52 -5.02
CA ILE A 105 -7.78 -3.67 -6.15
C ILE A 105 -8.98 -3.23 -7.00
N THR A 106 -10.08 -3.98 -6.99
CA THR A 106 -11.32 -3.63 -7.70
C THR A 106 -12.02 -2.39 -7.12
N MET A 107 -11.62 -1.92 -5.93
CA MET A 107 -12.04 -0.61 -5.42
C MET A 107 -11.38 0.55 -6.19
N VAL A 108 -10.27 0.28 -6.89
CA VAL A 108 -9.65 1.24 -7.81
C VAL A 108 -10.32 1.07 -9.16
N ASP A 109 -10.86 2.16 -9.70
CA ASP A 109 -11.40 2.18 -11.06
C ASP A 109 -10.22 2.19 -12.05
N ILE A 110 -9.68 1.00 -12.32
CA ILE A 110 -8.55 0.84 -13.24
C ILE A 110 -8.98 1.18 -14.66
N ASP A 111 -10.24 0.93 -15.02
CA ASP A 111 -10.77 1.23 -16.35
C ASP A 111 -10.82 2.73 -16.63
N LYS A 112 -11.08 3.55 -15.61
CA LYS A 112 -10.89 5.01 -15.67
C LYS A 112 -9.46 5.42 -16.06
N TYR A 113 -8.45 4.58 -15.80
CA TYR A 113 -7.04 4.79 -16.19
C TYR A 113 -6.60 3.99 -17.42
N CYS A 114 -7.36 2.97 -17.82
CA CYS A 114 -7.06 2.13 -18.98
C CYS A 114 -7.10 2.87 -20.32
N TYR A 115 -7.70 4.07 -20.37
CA TYR A 115 -7.69 4.92 -21.54
C TYR A 115 -6.39 5.73 -21.61
N LYS A 116 -5.35 5.04 -22.10
CA LYS A 116 -4.04 5.52 -22.60
C LYS A 116 -3.51 6.78 -21.92
N TRP A 117 -2.77 6.61 -20.82
CA TRP A 117 -1.83 7.63 -20.35
C TRP A 117 -0.75 7.79 -21.42
N ASP A 118 -0.92 8.74 -22.33
CA ASP A 118 0.01 8.97 -23.45
C ASP A 118 0.41 7.67 -24.19
N GLY A 119 -0.57 6.80 -24.48
CA GLY A 119 -0.34 5.51 -25.14
C GLY A 119 -0.05 4.31 -24.23
N LEU A 120 0.10 4.50 -22.92
CA LEU A 120 0.29 3.42 -21.95
C LEU A 120 -1.04 2.73 -21.62
N ASN A 121 -1.08 1.41 -21.79
CA ASN A 121 -2.26 0.60 -21.53
C ASN A 121 -2.08 -0.17 -20.22
N PHE A 122 -2.87 0.16 -19.21
CA PHE A 122 -2.86 -0.51 -17.90
C PHE A 122 -3.70 -1.80 -17.84
N LYS A 123 -4.34 -2.23 -18.93
CA LYS A 123 -5.09 -3.51 -18.97
C LYS A 123 -4.25 -4.74 -18.66
N PHE A 124 -2.91 -4.67 -18.77
CA PHE A 124 -2.05 -5.78 -18.30
C PHE A 124 -2.16 -6.01 -16.79
N LEU A 125 -2.62 -5.02 -16.02
CA LEU A 125 -2.93 -5.22 -14.61
C LEU A 125 -4.04 -6.27 -14.45
N ASN A 126 -5.03 -6.31 -15.35
CA ASN A 126 -6.08 -7.33 -15.34
C ASN A 126 -5.49 -8.73 -15.49
N SER A 127 -4.47 -8.94 -16.34
CA SER A 127 -3.83 -10.25 -16.44
C SER A 127 -2.98 -10.60 -15.22
N LEU A 128 -2.35 -9.62 -14.56
CA LEU A 128 -1.72 -9.80 -13.25
C LEU A 128 -2.77 -10.17 -12.17
N PHE A 129 -3.98 -9.61 -12.23
CA PHE A 129 -5.08 -9.94 -11.31
C PHE A 129 -5.67 -11.33 -11.56
N LEU A 130 -5.77 -11.75 -12.83
CA LEU A 130 -6.28 -13.07 -13.22
C LEU A 130 -5.33 -14.21 -12.84
N LYS A 131 -4.01 -13.99 -12.82
CA LYS A 131 -3.05 -14.99 -12.33
C LYS A 131 -3.28 -15.39 -10.88
N ASP A 132 -3.73 -14.45 -10.05
CA ASP A 132 -4.06 -14.71 -8.65
C ASP A 132 -5.41 -15.46 -8.52
N LEU A 133 -6.35 -15.27 -9.45
CA LEU A 133 -7.62 -16.00 -9.50
C LEU A 133 -7.44 -17.50 -9.80
N SER A 134 -6.47 -17.87 -10.63
CA SER A 134 -6.12 -19.29 -10.85
C SER A 134 -5.54 -19.99 -9.60
N SER A 135 -5.16 -19.24 -8.57
CA SER A 135 -4.74 -19.76 -7.27
C SER A 135 -5.89 -19.89 -6.25
N GLY A 136 -7.14 -19.63 -6.66
CA GLY A 136 -8.33 -19.70 -5.80
C GLY A 136 -8.62 -18.41 -5.02
N LYS A 137 -7.84 -17.33 -5.19
CA LYS A 137 -8.14 -16.03 -4.57
C LYS A 137 -9.21 -15.29 -5.38
N LYS A 138 -10.22 -14.72 -4.72
CA LYS A 138 -11.33 -14.00 -5.40
C LYS A 138 -10.95 -12.62 -5.96
N SER A 139 -9.87 -12.01 -5.47
CA SER A 139 -9.39 -10.70 -5.93
C SER A 139 -7.99 -10.42 -5.39
N LEU A 140 -7.19 -9.61 -6.11
CA LEU A 140 -5.92 -9.09 -5.60
C LEU A 140 -6.17 -8.07 -4.48
N ARG A 141 -5.54 -8.24 -3.31
CA ARG A 141 -5.60 -7.26 -2.22
C ARG A 141 -4.66 -6.09 -2.49
N ILE A 142 -4.98 -4.93 -1.94
CA ILE A 142 -4.15 -3.72 -2.08
C ILE A 142 -2.74 -3.93 -1.51
N LEU A 143 -2.58 -4.68 -0.43
CA LEU A 143 -1.25 -5.01 0.09
C LEU A 143 -0.43 -5.84 -0.89
N ASP A 144 -1.05 -6.83 -1.52
CA ASP A 144 -0.39 -7.69 -2.50
C ASP A 144 0.05 -6.84 -3.71
N PHE A 145 -0.79 -5.91 -4.17
CA PHE A 145 -0.44 -4.92 -5.21
C PHE A 145 0.81 -4.09 -4.84
N PHE A 146 0.91 -3.66 -3.57
CA PHE A 146 2.07 -2.91 -3.08
C PHE A 146 3.27 -3.79 -2.72
N SER A 147 3.23 -5.10 -2.94
CA SER A 147 4.37 -5.99 -2.72
C SER A 147 5.51 -5.69 -3.70
N ASN A 148 6.74 -6.04 -3.31
CA ASN A 148 7.90 -5.82 -4.18
C ASN A 148 7.86 -6.64 -5.47
N GLU A 149 7.23 -7.82 -5.43
CA GLU A 149 7.09 -8.70 -6.60
C GLU A 149 6.17 -8.06 -7.65
N ILE A 150 4.93 -7.73 -7.27
CA ILE A 150 3.97 -7.11 -8.20
C ILE A 150 4.50 -5.77 -8.71
N GLN A 151 5.09 -4.94 -7.85
CA GLN A 151 5.66 -3.65 -8.27
C GLN A 151 6.82 -3.81 -9.27
N LYS A 152 7.63 -4.88 -9.15
CA LYS A 152 8.68 -5.19 -10.14
C LYS A 152 8.08 -5.61 -11.48
N ASP A 153 7.05 -6.47 -11.46
CA ASP A 153 6.38 -6.94 -12.67
C ASP A 153 5.67 -5.79 -13.41
N VAL A 154 4.96 -4.94 -12.68
CA VAL A 154 4.33 -3.74 -13.24
C VAL A 154 5.39 -2.82 -13.84
N ASN A 155 6.50 -2.57 -13.13
CA ASN A 155 7.58 -1.73 -13.65
C ASN A 155 8.21 -2.32 -14.92
N LYS A 156 8.40 -3.65 -14.97
CA LYS A 156 8.95 -4.35 -16.15
C LYS A 156 8.04 -4.17 -17.36
N GLU A 157 6.74 -4.28 -17.18
CA GLU A 157 5.79 -4.10 -18.28
C GLU A 157 5.70 -2.65 -18.73
N LEU A 158 5.72 -1.69 -17.80
CA LEU A 158 5.79 -0.27 -18.12
C LEU A 158 7.04 0.09 -18.92
N LYS A 159 8.21 -0.47 -18.57
CA LYS A 159 9.46 -0.26 -19.34
C LYS A 159 9.28 -0.64 -20.81
N LYS A 160 8.75 -1.84 -21.07
CA LYS A 160 8.51 -2.30 -22.45
C LYS A 160 7.58 -1.35 -23.21
N GLN A 161 6.48 -0.92 -22.60
CA GLN A 161 5.51 -0.03 -23.26
C GLN A 161 6.11 1.34 -23.55
N ILE A 162 6.88 1.91 -22.61
CA ILE A 162 7.57 3.18 -22.77
C ILE A 162 8.58 3.12 -23.92
N GLU A 163 9.37 2.05 -23.98
CA GLU A 163 10.35 1.81 -25.05
C GLU A 163 9.65 1.66 -26.42
N ASN A 164 8.59 0.86 -26.48
CA ASN A 164 7.83 0.62 -27.71
C ASN A 164 7.14 1.90 -28.24
N ASN A 165 6.62 2.72 -27.34
CA ASN A 165 5.91 3.96 -27.68
C ASN A 165 6.85 5.17 -27.76
N LYS A 166 8.16 5.01 -27.50
CA LYS A 166 9.17 6.08 -27.49
C LYS A 166 8.81 7.26 -26.58
N LEU A 167 8.27 6.97 -25.40
CA LEU A 167 7.84 7.99 -24.44
C LEU A 167 9.04 8.56 -23.67
N SER A 168 8.93 9.82 -23.23
CA SER A 168 10.00 10.55 -22.53
C SER A 168 10.08 10.26 -21.02
N TYR A 169 9.06 9.62 -20.45
CA TYR A 169 8.99 9.31 -19.02
C TYR A 169 9.73 8.01 -18.68
N SER A 170 10.21 7.89 -17.44
CA SER A 170 10.71 6.61 -16.93
C SER A 170 9.59 5.73 -16.37
N ALA A 171 9.75 4.40 -16.47
CA ALA A 171 8.78 3.45 -15.90
C ALA A 171 8.58 3.64 -14.38
N THR A 172 9.66 3.99 -13.67
CA THR A 172 9.61 4.28 -12.23
C THR A 172 8.75 5.50 -11.92
N GLU A 173 8.81 6.56 -12.74
CA GLU A 173 7.96 7.74 -12.57
C GLU A 173 6.49 7.41 -12.83
N VAL A 174 6.21 6.70 -13.92
CA VAL A 174 4.84 6.26 -14.26
C VAL A 174 4.27 5.37 -13.15
N LEU A 175 5.02 4.39 -12.66
CA LEU A 175 4.60 3.53 -11.55
C LEU A 175 4.34 4.33 -10.27
N ASN A 176 5.18 5.32 -9.97
CA ASN A 176 4.97 6.18 -8.82
C ASN A 176 3.69 7.02 -8.95
N ASP A 177 3.39 7.53 -10.13
CA ASP A 177 2.15 8.28 -10.38
C ASP A 177 0.93 7.35 -10.36
N PHE A 178 1.03 6.15 -10.91
CA PHE A 178 -0.01 5.13 -10.81
C PHE A 178 -0.31 4.75 -9.36
N ASN A 179 0.73 4.53 -8.54
CA ASN A 179 0.59 4.27 -7.10
C ASN A 179 -0.10 5.43 -6.34
N LYS A 180 0.11 6.69 -6.77
CA LYS A 180 -0.62 7.84 -6.23
C LYS A 180 -2.10 7.80 -6.62
N MET A 181 -2.41 7.46 -7.89
CA MET A 181 -3.80 7.35 -8.33
C MET A 181 -4.55 6.27 -7.55
N VAL A 182 -3.92 5.10 -7.36
CA VAL A 182 -4.43 4.03 -6.46
C VAL A 182 -4.68 4.58 -5.06
N PHE A 183 -3.71 5.30 -4.47
CA PHE A 183 -3.87 5.92 -3.16
C PHE A 183 -5.07 6.87 -3.11
N TYR A 184 -5.23 7.77 -4.09
CA TYR A 184 -6.33 8.74 -4.11
C TYR A 184 -7.71 8.10 -4.32
N ASP A 185 -7.81 7.04 -5.10
CA ASP A 185 -9.09 6.33 -5.23
C ASP A 185 -9.45 5.61 -3.94
N LEU A 186 -8.48 4.97 -3.30
CA LEU A 186 -8.66 4.36 -1.98
C LEU A 186 -9.01 5.38 -0.90
N LEU A 187 -8.59 6.64 -1.00
CA LEU A 187 -8.96 7.67 -0.03
C LEU A 187 -10.47 7.90 0.06
N GLU A 188 -11.23 7.68 -1.02
CA GLU A 188 -12.69 7.84 -1.01
C GLU A 188 -13.36 6.76 -0.16
N TYR A 189 -13.02 5.50 -0.41
CA TYR A 189 -13.46 4.36 0.39
C TYR A 189 -12.96 4.46 1.83
N PHE A 190 -11.73 4.92 2.02
CA PHE A 190 -11.16 5.15 3.33
C PHE A 190 -11.91 6.26 4.08
N ASN A 191 -12.33 7.34 3.41
CA ASN A 191 -13.14 8.39 4.03
C ASN A 191 -14.48 7.83 4.53
N PHE A 192 -15.12 6.97 3.75
CA PHE A 192 -16.32 6.25 4.19
C PHE A 192 -16.03 5.38 5.42
N TYR A 193 -14.93 4.61 5.40
CA TYR A 193 -14.48 3.80 6.54
C TYR A 193 -14.23 4.65 7.80
N LEU A 194 -13.56 5.81 7.67
CA LEU A 194 -13.26 6.72 8.78
C LEU A 194 -14.53 7.27 9.43
N LYS A 195 -15.56 7.60 8.64
CA LYS A 195 -16.85 8.12 9.13
C LYS A 195 -17.61 7.09 9.96
N GLY A 196 -17.43 5.80 9.66
CA GLY A 196 -18.03 4.68 10.40
C GLY A 196 -17.48 4.47 11.82
N SER A 197 -16.31 5.03 12.15
CA SER A 197 -15.64 4.80 13.44
C SER A 197 -15.54 6.09 14.27
N LYS A 198 -16.04 6.03 15.52
CA LYS A 198 -15.93 7.14 16.48
C LYS A 198 -14.47 7.54 16.75
N LYS A 199 -13.54 6.57 16.75
CA LYS A 199 -12.12 6.79 17.08
C LYS A 199 -11.34 7.54 15.99
N THR A 200 -11.86 7.58 14.77
CA THR A 200 -11.14 8.13 13.61
C THR A 200 -11.83 9.32 12.98
N ARG A 201 -12.95 9.78 13.55
CA ARG A 201 -13.73 10.91 13.04
C ARG A 201 -12.91 12.21 12.98
N GLU A 202 -12.00 12.43 13.91
CA GLU A 202 -11.08 13.58 13.91
C GLU A 202 -10.19 13.63 12.65
N LEU A 203 -9.84 12.48 12.07
CA LEU A 203 -9.06 12.43 10.84
C LEU A 203 -9.82 12.99 9.63
N VAL A 204 -11.16 12.83 9.61
CA VAL A 204 -12.03 13.36 8.55
C VAL A 204 -12.02 14.89 8.56
N TYR A 205 -12.00 15.50 9.74
CA TYR A 205 -11.92 16.96 9.86
C TYR A 205 -10.51 17.48 9.56
N LYS A 206 -9.47 16.73 9.97
CA LYS A 206 -8.07 17.15 9.78
C LYS A 206 -7.64 17.09 8.32
N TYR A 207 -7.97 16.01 7.62
CA TYR A 207 -7.62 15.80 6.24
C TYR A 207 -8.90 15.87 5.43
N ASP A 208 -9.15 17.01 4.77
CA ASP A 208 -10.14 17.04 3.71
C ASP A 208 -9.66 16.14 2.57
N LEU A 209 -10.00 14.85 2.67
CA LEU A 209 -9.54 13.81 1.75
C LEU A 209 -10.05 14.04 0.33
N SER A 210 -11.19 14.72 0.19
CA SER A 210 -11.76 15.09 -1.10
C SER A 210 -10.88 16.13 -1.78
N TYR A 211 -10.44 17.15 -1.03
CA TYR A 211 -9.48 18.15 -1.51
C TYR A 211 -8.14 17.51 -1.91
N ILE A 212 -7.60 16.64 -1.05
CA ILE A 212 -6.33 15.93 -1.32
C ILE A 212 -6.43 15.10 -2.60
N LYS A 213 -7.53 14.37 -2.79
CA LYS A 213 -7.81 13.60 -4.02
C LYS A 213 -7.87 14.50 -5.24
N PHE A 214 -8.71 15.54 -5.20
CA PHE A 214 -8.95 16.41 -6.35
C PHE A 214 -7.66 17.09 -6.83
N HIS A 215 -6.91 17.71 -5.92
CA HIS A 215 -5.68 18.40 -6.27
C HIS A 215 -4.56 17.44 -6.67
N GLY A 216 -4.45 16.30 -5.98
CA GLY A 216 -3.43 15.30 -6.28
C GLY A 216 -3.61 14.62 -7.64
N GLN A 217 -4.85 14.35 -8.06
CA GLN A 217 -5.13 13.75 -9.36
C GLN A 217 -4.88 14.74 -10.52
N LYS A 218 -5.17 16.03 -10.33
CA LYS A 218 -5.07 17.05 -11.40
C LYS A 218 -3.67 17.10 -12.04
N ASP A 219 -2.62 17.05 -11.25
CA ASP A 219 -1.24 17.08 -11.74
C ASP A 219 -0.93 15.88 -12.64
N ILE A 220 -1.37 14.68 -12.24
CA ILE A 220 -1.15 13.44 -12.99
C ILE A 220 -1.95 13.45 -14.29
N LEU A 221 -3.21 13.89 -14.23
CA LEU A 221 -4.09 14.01 -15.41
C LEU A 221 -3.51 14.95 -16.46
N SER A 222 -2.97 16.10 -16.03
CA SER A 222 -2.30 17.04 -16.92
C SER A 222 -1.00 16.47 -17.49
N LYS A 223 -0.22 15.73 -16.69
CA LYS A 223 1.08 15.18 -17.10
C LYS A 223 0.97 14.17 -18.24
N TYR A 224 -0.06 13.33 -18.24
CA TYR A 224 -0.21 12.22 -19.20
C TYR A 224 -1.34 12.44 -20.23
N ASN A 225 -1.82 13.67 -20.38
CA ASN A 225 -2.94 14.03 -21.28
C ASN A 225 -4.14 13.08 -21.14
N ILE A 226 -4.51 12.73 -19.90
CA ILE A 226 -5.55 11.75 -19.64
C ILE A 226 -6.91 12.40 -19.93
N VAL A 227 -7.58 11.93 -20.98
CA VAL A 227 -8.96 12.34 -21.30
C VAL A 227 -9.92 11.34 -20.68
N PHE A 228 -10.68 11.77 -19.67
CA PHE A 228 -11.81 10.98 -19.19
C PHE A 228 -12.88 10.97 -20.28
N LEU A 229 -13.08 9.82 -20.92
CA LEU A 229 -14.31 9.59 -21.64
C LEU A 229 -15.41 9.51 -20.59
N LYS A 230 -16.32 10.50 -20.57
CA LYS A 230 -17.61 10.30 -19.90
C LYS A 230 -18.21 9.08 -20.55
N ASN A 231 -18.29 7.96 -19.81
CA ASN A 231 -19.07 6.81 -20.23
C ASN A 231 -20.49 7.33 -20.55
N LYS A 232 -20.87 7.23 -21.82
CA LYS A 232 -22.26 7.33 -22.26
C LYS A 232 -22.97 6.04 -21.88
#